data_AF-A0A2E4YYT4-F1
#
_entry.id   AF-A0A2E4YYT4-F1
#
_cell.length_a   1.000
_cell.length_b   1.000
_cell.length_c   1.000
_cell.angle_alpha   90.00
_cell.angle_beta   90.00
_cell.angle_gamma   90.00
#
_symmetry.space_group_name_H-M   'P 1'
#
loop_
_entity.id
_entity.type
_entity.pdbx_description
1 polymer ?
#
loop_
_entity_poly.entity_id
_entity_poly.type
_entity_poly.pdbx_seq_one_letter_code
_entity_poly.pdbx_strand_id
1 'polypeptide(L)'
;MPEQLSRPRRVGIWTSRVLAVLLASMFLVPLGLPSDSVPPLSGRANAIDYAASEGRWGWGNQNHNHGSFGHNQLDHGTFVYTDLGPYAALIYLLADINCHQKAERSWEIRGNQMPVCVRDIGILAGALLMSVIFTFRGRNRWLVRDTALSVLPDRWLEPIYRTNMRTKVCLGLAALAILPIGFDGGIQMLTSYESTNSLRLLTGAFFGAGICLYFLAGMSARPSEHGHDPSMVDLPAGLSFRRPLSGHQEE
;
A
#
# COMPACT_ATOMS: atom_id res chain seq x y z
N MET A 1 23.51 -2.75 -27.94
CA MET A 1 23.14 -2.06 -26.68
C MET A 1 22.00 -2.84 -26.04
N PRO A 2 22.04 -3.14 -24.73
CA PRO A 2 20.87 -3.73 -24.07
C PRO A 2 19.69 -2.77 -24.21
N GLU A 3 18.54 -3.30 -24.64
CA GLU A 3 17.31 -2.54 -24.81
C GLU A 3 16.92 -1.88 -23.49
N GLN A 4 16.80 -0.54 -23.47
CA GLN A 4 16.43 0.17 -22.25
C GLN A 4 14.97 -0.16 -21.92
N LEU A 5 14.76 -0.73 -20.74
CA LEU A 5 13.41 -1.01 -20.24
C LEU A 5 12.57 0.26 -20.20
N SER A 6 11.30 0.16 -20.64
CA SER A 6 10.34 1.25 -20.54
C SER A 6 10.22 1.76 -19.10
N ARG A 7 9.94 3.07 -18.94
CA ARG A 7 9.78 3.68 -17.61
C ARG A 7 8.76 2.92 -16.72
N PRO A 8 7.54 2.58 -17.19
CA PRO A 8 6.58 1.82 -16.37
C PRO A 8 7.15 0.51 -15.84
N ARG A 9 7.87 -0.24 -16.69
CA ARG A 9 8.50 -1.51 -16.31
C ARG A 9 9.60 -1.31 -15.28
N ARG A 10 10.44 -0.28 -15.43
CA ARG A 10 11.48 0.06 -14.44
C ARG A 10 10.88 0.41 -13.08
N VAL A 11 9.90 1.30 -13.05
CA VAL A 11 9.23 1.72 -11.81
C VAL A 11 8.57 0.51 -11.14
N GLY A 12 7.84 -0.31 -11.89
CA GLY A 12 7.26 -1.56 -11.40
C GLY A 12 8.29 -2.48 -10.73
N ILE A 13 9.41 -2.78 -11.41
CA ILE A 13 10.47 -3.65 -10.88
C ILE A 13 11.04 -3.10 -9.57
N TRP A 14 11.37 -1.82 -9.51
CA TRP A 14 11.94 -1.20 -8.31
C TRP A 14 10.96 -1.25 -7.14
N THR A 15 9.69 -0.90 -7.38
CA THR A 15 8.64 -0.98 -6.36
C THR A 15 8.42 -2.42 -5.89
N SER A 16 8.35 -3.40 -6.80
CA SER A 16 8.20 -4.81 -6.43
C SER A 16 9.36 -5.30 -5.56
N ARG A 17 10.61 -4.91 -5.85
CA ARG A 17 11.77 -5.30 -5.06
C ARG A 17 11.70 -4.74 -3.64
N VAL A 18 11.40 -3.45 -3.50
CA VAL A 18 11.26 -2.82 -2.18
C VAL A 18 10.14 -3.46 -1.37
N LEU A 19 8.96 -3.65 -1.98
CA LEU A 19 7.82 -4.27 -1.31
C LEU A 19 8.07 -5.73 -0.95
N ALA A 20 8.77 -6.49 -1.81
CA ALA A 20 9.10 -7.89 -1.52
C ALA A 20 10.06 -7.99 -0.33
N VAL A 21 11.09 -7.15 -0.27
CA VAL A 21 12.00 -7.09 0.87
C VAL A 21 11.22 -6.71 2.13
N LEU A 22 10.41 -5.64 2.08
CA LEU A 22 9.65 -5.18 3.24
C LEU A 22 8.67 -6.26 3.74
N LEU A 23 7.89 -6.86 2.85
CA LEU A 23 6.95 -7.93 3.20
C LEU A 23 7.68 -9.15 3.78
N ALA A 24 8.76 -9.62 3.15
CA ALA A 24 9.56 -10.72 3.67
C ALA A 24 10.13 -10.40 5.06
N SER A 25 10.57 -9.16 5.27
CA SER A 25 11.10 -8.70 6.57
C SER A 25 10.08 -8.86 7.70
N MET A 26 8.79 -8.64 7.43
CA MET A 26 7.72 -8.80 8.44
C MET A 26 7.64 -10.21 8.99
N PHE A 27 8.07 -11.23 8.23
CA PHE A 27 8.08 -12.63 8.66
C PHE A 27 9.47 -13.06 9.14
N LEU A 28 10.52 -12.67 8.43
CA LEU A 28 11.89 -13.10 8.72
C LEU A 28 12.42 -12.53 10.03
N VAL A 29 12.05 -11.29 10.38
CA VAL A 29 12.47 -10.67 11.65
C VAL A 29 11.93 -11.44 12.86
N PRO A 30 10.61 -11.59 13.07
CA PRO A 30 10.11 -12.31 14.24
C PRO A 30 10.53 -13.79 14.24
N LEU A 31 10.74 -14.39 13.07
CA LEU A 31 11.28 -15.76 12.96
C LEU A 31 12.74 -15.85 13.46
N GLY A 32 13.57 -14.86 13.16
CA GLY A 32 14.99 -14.81 13.51
C GLY A 32 15.28 -14.33 14.93
N LEU A 33 14.31 -13.73 15.62
CA LEU A 33 14.43 -13.36 17.03
C LEU A 33 14.42 -14.60 17.95
N PRO A 34 14.93 -14.48 19.20
CA PRO A 34 14.68 -15.47 20.23
C PRO A 34 13.17 -15.70 20.41
N SER A 35 12.76 -16.92 20.76
CA SER A 35 11.33 -17.19 21.00
C SER A 35 10.83 -16.33 22.16
N ASP A 36 9.57 -15.90 22.08
CA ASP A 36 8.87 -15.17 23.16
C ASP A 36 9.57 -13.85 23.60
N SER A 37 10.38 -13.26 22.72
CA SER A 37 11.11 -12.01 22.96
C SER A 37 10.31 -10.75 22.65
N VAL A 38 9.28 -10.86 21.80
CA VAL A 38 8.37 -9.76 21.48
C VAL A 38 7.00 -10.07 22.07
N PRO A 39 6.61 -9.39 23.17
CA PRO A 39 5.33 -9.63 23.82
C PRO A 39 4.16 -9.15 22.95
N PRO A 40 2.92 -9.41 23.36
CA PRO A 40 1.76 -8.71 22.83
C PRO A 40 1.95 -7.19 22.96
N LEU A 41 1.67 -6.46 21.88
CA LEU A 41 1.82 -5.02 21.79
C LEU A 41 0.46 -4.31 21.76
N SER A 42 0.42 -3.10 22.32
CA SER A 42 -0.76 -2.24 22.39
C SER A 42 -0.53 -0.85 21.78
N GLY A 43 0.31 -0.76 20.75
CA GLY A 43 0.77 0.50 20.17
C GLY A 43 -0.29 1.37 19.49
N ARG A 44 0.18 2.44 18.85
CA ARG A 44 -0.64 3.41 18.11
C ARG A 44 -0.04 3.67 16.74
N ALA A 45 -0.88 3.79 15.71
CA ALA A 45 -0.39 4.19 14.40
C ALA A 45 0.07 5.65 14.42
N ASN A 46 1.01 5.97 13.55
CA ASN A 46 1.64 7.29 13.44
C ASN A 46 2.35 7.71 14.74
N ALA A 47 2.87 6.75 15.51
CA ALA A 47 3.61 7.00 16.73
C ALA A 47 5.00 6.34 16.70
N ILE A 48 5.79 6.63 17.73
CA ILE A 48 7.09 6.01 17.99
C ILE A 48 7.05 5.54 19.45
N ASP A 49 6.16 4.59 19.72
CA ASP A 49 5.87 4.12 21.08
C ASP A 49 7.01 3.25 21.62
N TYR A 50 7.64 2.42 20.80
CA TYR A 50 8.58 1.39 21.28
C TYR A 50 10.06 1.72 21.06
N ALA A 51 10.41 2.98 20.76
CA ALA A 51 11.82 3.40 20.63
C ALA A 51 12.58 3.41 21.96
N ALA A 52 11.87 3.57 23.07
CA ALA A 52 12.46 3.65 24.40
C ALA A 52 11.41 3.27 25.44
N SER A 53 11.84 2.69 26.57
CA SER A 53 10.95 2.25 27.65
C SER A 53 10.05 3.35 28.18
N GLU A 54 10.57 4.57 28.35
CA GLU A 54 9.80 5.70 28.88
C GLU A 54 9.01 6.47 27.82
N GLY A 55 9.15 6.14 26.53
CA GLY A 55 8.42 6.83 25.46
C GLY A 55 9.01 8.20 25.08
N ARG A 56 10.31 8.29 24.82
CA ARG A 56 10.98 9.55 24.42
C ARG A 56 10.25 10.31 23.29
N TRP A 57 9.65 9.59 22.35
CA TRP A 57 8.95 10.13 21.18
C TRP A 57 7.52 9.56 21.03
N GLY A 58 7.00 8.93 22.09
CA GLY A 58 5.76 8.18 22.10
C GLY A 58 5.33 7.88 23.53
N TRP A 59 4.64 6.76 23.76
CA TRP A 59 4.14 6.40 25.09
C TRP A 59 4.92 5.27 25.77
N GLY A 60 5.89 4.64 25.10
CA GLY A 60 6.79 3.69 25.74
C GLY A 60 6.08 2.44 26.25
N ASN A 61 6.65 1.85 27.29
CA ASN A 61 6.06 0.74 28.04
C ASN A 61 5.25 1.26 29.23
N GLN A 62 4.34 2.20 28.99
CA GLN A 62 3.46 2.77 30.02
C GLN A 62 1.99 2.40 29.75
N ASN A 63 1.12 2.66 30.73
CA ASN A 63 -0.32 2.54 30.57
C ASN A 63 -0.96 3.92 30.49
N HIS A 64 -1.65 4.17 29.37
CA HIS A 64 -2.41 5.38 29.09
C HIS A 64 -3.85 4.99 28.73
N ASN A 65 -4.75 5.21 29.68
CA ASN A 65 -6.18 4.93 29.51
C ASN A 65 -6.90 6.08 28.81
N HIS A 66 -7.07 5.94 27.49
CA HIS A 66 -7.84 6.87 26.64
C HIS A 66 -8.96 6.15 25.87
N GLY A 67 -9.75 5.31 26.57
CA GLY A 67 -10.85 4.57 25.96
C GLY A 67 -10.39 3.64 24.84
N SER A 68 -11.05 3.68 23.67
CA SER A 68 -10.71 2.85 22.50
C SER A 68 -9.35 3.15 21.86
N PHE A 69 -8.70 4.26 22.24
CA PHE A 69 -7.35 4.65 21.82
C PHE A 69 -6.30 4.39 22.92
N GLY A 70 -6.66 3.59 23.93
CA GLY A 70 -5.77 3.24 25.01
C GLY A 70 -4.52 2.50 24.56
N HIS A 71 -3.47 2.65 25.35
CA HIS A 71 -2.19 1.96 25.25
C HIS A 71 -1.90 1.39 26.62
N ASN A 72 -1.94 0.07 26.77
CA ASN A 72 -1.85 -0.59 28.07
C ASN A 72 -0.68 -1.58 28.06
N GLN A 73 0.49 -1.11 27.65
CA GLN A 73 1.62 -1.99 27.36
C GLN A 73 2.10 -2.77 28.59
N LEU A 74 2.10 -2.17 29.79
CA LEU A 74 2.58 -2.86 31.00
C LEU A 74 1.80 -4.14 31.32
N ASP A 75 0.54 -4.22 30.91
CA ASP A 75 -0.32 -5.38 31.13
C ASP A 75 0.11 -6.58 30.27
N HIS A 76 0.87 -6.32 29.20
CA HIS A 76 1.30 -7.29 28.21
C HIS A 76 2.81 -7.56 28.26
N GLY A 77 3.56 -6.85 29.12
CA GLY A 77 5.02 -6.92 29.22
C GLY A 77 5.72 -5.75 28.53
N THR A 78 7.04 -5.70 28.57
CA THR A 78 7.82 -4.57 28.05
C THR A 78 8.48 -4.89 26.72
N PHE A 79 8.47 -3.94 25.80
CA PHE A 79 9.13 -4.05 24.51
C PHE A 79 9.85 -2.75 24.12
N VAL A 80 11.07 -2.86 23.63
CA VAL A 80 11.86 -1.74 23.12
C VAL A 80 12.62 -2.22 21.90
N TYR A 81 12.24 -1.77 20.70
CA TYR A 81 12.86 -2.31 19.48
C TYR A 81 14.31 -1.84 19.29
N THR A 82 14.75 -0.77 19.95
CA THR A 82 16.15 -0.31 19.89
C THR A 82 17.11 -1.24 20.62
N ASP A 83 16.59 -2.13 21.47
CA ASP A 83 17.38 -3.16 22.14
C ASP A 83 17.60 -4.39 21.23
N LEU A 84 16.89 -4.46 20.11
CA LEU A 84 17.08 -5.48 19.08
C LEU A 84 18.27 -5.17 18.18
N GLY A 85 18.68 -6.13 17.35
CA GLY A 85 19.64 -5.88 16.28
C GLY A 85 19.14 -4.80 15.31
N PRO A 86 20.04 -4.04 14.66
CA PRO A 86 19.69 -2.80 13.93
C PRO A 86 18.67 -3.03 12.81
N TYR A 87 18.71 -4.20 12.16
CA TYR A 87 17.73 -4.54 11.13
C TYR A 87 16.33 -4.82 11.71
N ALA A 88 16.24 -5.58 12.80
CA ALA A 88 14.97 -5.82 13.47
C ALA A 88 14.39 -4.51 14.05
N ALA A 89 15.24 -3.69 14.66
CA ALA A 89 14.88 -2.36 15.15
C ALA A 89 14.27 -1.48 14.04
N LEU A 90 14.90 -1.43 12.86
CA LEU A 90 14.37 -0.70 11.70
C LEU A 90 12.99 -1.22 11.27
N ILE A 91 12.80 -2.54 11.24
CA ILE A 91 11.53 -3.15 10.82
C ILE A 91 10.40 -2.83 11.82
N TYR A 92 10.67 -2.93 13.12
CA TYR A 92 9.70 -2.53 14.14
C TYR A 92 9.46 -1.02 14.19
N LEU A 93 10.47 -0.18 13.93
CA LEU A 93 10.29 1.27 13.79
C LEU A 93 9.35 1.62 12.62
N LEU A 94 9.59 1.05 11.44
CA LEU A 94 8.71 1.25 10.28
C LEU A 94 7.29 0.78 10.56
N ALA A 95 7.14 -0.29 11.35
CA ALA A 95 5.85 -0.79 11.77
C ALA A 95 5.15 0.13 12.78
N ASP A 96 5.84 0.59 13.82
CA ASP A 96 5.32 1.50 14.87
C ASP A 96 4.78 2.81 14.26
N ILE A 97 5.48 3.35 13.26
CA ILE A 97 5.04 4.54 12.54
C ILE A 97 3.74 4.29 11.74
N ASN A 98 3.53 3.10 11.18
CA ASN A 98 2.44 2.86 10.21
C ASN A 98 1.28 2.01 10.75
N CYS A 99 1.49 1.30 11.85
CA CYS A 99 0.58 0.31 12.39
C CYS A 99 0.28 0.61 13.86
N HIS A 100 -0.93 0.35 14.32
CA HIS A 100 -1.21 0.36 15.77
C HIS A 100 -0.62 -0.86 16.51
N GLN A 101 -0.06 -1.84 15.81
CA GLN A 101 0.57 -3.04 16.40
C GLN A 101 -0.26 -3.77 17.46
N LYS A 102 -1.59 -3.68 17.39
CA LYS A 102 -2.50 -4.32 18.35
C LYS A 102 -2.42 -5.85 18.26
N ALA A 103 -2.22 -6.50 19.41
CA ALA A 103 -2.01 -7.95 19.51
C ALA A 103 -3.19 -8.77 18.96
N GLU A 104 -4.43 -8.39 19.28
CA GLU A 104 -5.66 -9.10 18.92
C GLU A 104 -5.90 -9.24 17.41
N ARG A 105 -5.16 -8.48 16.61
CA ARG A 105 -5.24 -8.45 15.14
C ARG A 105 -3.90 -8.70 14.45
N SER A 106 -2.92 -9.18 15.20
CA SER A 106 -1.58 -9.52 14.72
C SER A 106 -1.39 -11.04 14.78
N TRP A 107 -0.52 -11.58 13.93
CA TRP A 107 -0.07 -12.96 14.06
C TRP A 107 1.20 -13.02 14.90
N GLU A 108 1.53 -14.22 15.34
CA GLU A 108 2.75 -14.51 16.09
C GLU A 108 3.58 -15.58 15.36
N ILE A 109 4.90 -15.45 15.43
CA ILE A 109 5.84 -16.44 14.93
C ILE A 109 6.81 -16.76 16.07
N ARG A 110 6.87 -18.02 16.49
CA ARG A 110 7.68 -18.47 17.65
C ARG A 110 7.40 -17.66 18.94
N GLY A 111 6.13 -17.32 19.17
CA GLY A 111 5.71 -16.51 20.32
C GLY A 111 6.08 -15.02 20.24
N ASN A 112 6.71 -14.58 19.13
CA ASN A 112 6.97 -13.17 18.88
C ASN A 112 5.81 -12.57 18.09
N GLN A 113 5.20 -11.50 18.60
CA GLN A 113 4.24 -10.74 17.82
C GLN A 113 4.90 -10.18 16.54
N MET A 114 4.23 -10.36 15.40
CA MET A 114 4.64 -9.77 14.14
C MET A 114 4.78 -8.24 14.25
N PRO A 115 5.70 -7.61 13.48
CA PRO A 115 5.89 -6.16 13.53
C PRO A 115 4.62 -5.38 13.20
N VAL A 116 3.83 -5.84 12.24
CA VAL A 116 2.57 -5.20 11.83
C VAL A 116 1.38 -6.16 11.97
N CYS A 117 0.18 -5.59 12.02
CA CYS A 117 -1.06 -6.35 12.07
C CYS A 117 -1.37 -7.05 10.73
N VAL A 118 -2.30 -8.01 10.76
CA VAL A 118 -2.68 -8.81 9.58
C VAL A 118 -3.22 -7.95 8.43
N ARG A 119 -3.85 -6.80 8.74
CA ARG A 119 -4.33 -5.85 7.73
C ARG A 119 -3.18 -5.27 6.91
N ASP A 120 -2.10 -4.87 7.57
CA ASP A 120 -0.96 -4.24 6.91
C ASP A 120 -0.13 -5.26 6.13
N ILE A 121 -0.10 -6.52 6.57
CA ILE A 121 0.38 -7.64 5.74
C ILE A 121 -0.43 -7.72 4.45
N GLY A 122 -1.76 -7.60 4.54
CA GLY A 122 -2.65 -7.53 3.37
C GLY A 122 -2.26 -6.38 2.45
N ILE A 123 -2.11 -5.16 2.99
CA ILE A 123 -1.73 -3.97 2.23
C ILE A 123 -0.41 -4.17 1.49
N LEU A 124 0.63 -4.67 2.18
CA LEU A 124 1.94 -4.92 1.56
C LEU A 124 1.85 -6.01 0.47
N ALA A 125 1.13 -7.10 0.73
CA ALA A 125 0.94 -8.19 -0.23
C ALA A 125 0.16 -7.75 -1.47
N GLY A 126 -0.93 -6.99 -1.29
CA GLY A 126 -1.72 -6.43 -2.38
C GLY A 126 -0.93 -5.43 -3.23
N ALA A 127 -0.15 -4.55 -2.58
CA ALA A 127 0.74 -3.63 -3.26
C ALA A 127 1.83 -4.37 -4.05
N LEU A 128 2.44 -5.40 -3.45
CA LEU A 128 3.43 -6.23 -4.13
C LEU A 128 2.83 -6.89 -5.38
N LEU A 129 1.68 -7.55 -5.25
CA LEU A 129 1.00 -8.18 -6.38
C LEU A 129 0.70 -7.19 -7.50
N MET A 130 0.16 -6.01 -7.18
CA MET A 130 -0.10 -4.99 -8.18
C MET A 130 1.18 -4.47 -8.85
N SER A 131 2.26 -4.26 -8.11
CA SER A 131 3.54 -3.83 -8.68
C SER A 131 4.12 -4.85 -9.67
N VAL A 132 3.95 -6.15 -9.38
CA VAL A 132 4.32 -7.24 -10.29
C VAL A 132 3.44 -7.21 -11.54
N ILE A 133 2.12 -7.07 -11.40
CA ILE A 133 1.20 -6.93 -12.55
C ILE A 133 1.59 -5.72 -13.41
N PHE A 134 1.84 -4.57 -12.79
CA PHE A 134 2.23 -3.34 -13.47
C PHE A 134 3.58 -3.46 -14.17
N THR A 135 4.52 -4.24 -13.63
CA THR A 135 5.81 -4.52 -14.29
C THR A 135 5.62 -5.14 -15.67
N PHE A 136 4.63 -6.03 -15.82
CA PHE A 136 4.38 -6.74 -17.08
C PHE A 136 3.38 -6.04 -17.99
N ARG A 137 2.44 -5.26 -17.42
CA ARG A 137 1.29 -4.72 -18.16
C ARG A 137 1.26 -3.19 -18.22
N GLY A 138 1.97 -2.51 -17.32
CA GLY A 138 1.98 -1.06 -17.19
C GLY A 138 2.51 -0.37 -18.45
N ARG A 139 1.80 0.66 -18.92
CA ARG A 139 2.17 1.49 -20.08
C ARG A 139 1.93 2.96 -19.75
N ASN A 140 2.86 3.83 -20.17
CA ASN A 140 2.69 5.28 -20.05
C ASN A 140 1.68 5.76 -21.10
N ARG A 141 0.44 6.03 -20.67
CA ARG A 141 -0.63 6.56 -21.52
C ARG A 141 -0.95 8.02 -21.23
N TRP A 142 0.07 8.80 -20.89
CA TRP A 142 0.03 10.25 -20.66
C TRP A 142 -0.72 10.70 -19.41
N LEU A 143 -1.98 10.29 -19.26
CA LEU A 143 -2.80 10.57 -18.08
C LEU A 143 -2.61 9.45 -17.05
N VAL A 144 -2.62 9.81 -15.76
CA VAL A 144 -2.55 8.83 -14.66
C VAL A 144 -3.68 7.80 -14.76
N ARG A 145 -4.89 8.25 -15.09
CA ARG A 145 -6.06 7.38 -15.31
C ARG A 145 -5.81 6.33 -16.39
N ASP A 146 -5.39 6.76 -17.57
CA ASP A 146 -5.17 5.88 -18.72
C ASP A 146 -3.96 4.95 -18.48
N THR A 147 -2.93 5.45 -17.78
CA THR A 147 -1.77 4.66 -17.34
C THR A 147 -2.18 3.62 -16.30
N ALA A 148 -3.06 3.95 -15.34
CA ALA A 148 -3.59 2.99 -14.37
C ALA A 148 -4.41 1.89 -15.08
N LEU A 149 -5.26 2.26 -16.04
CA LEU A 149 -6.05 1.28 -16.81
C LEU A 149 -5.19 0.33 -17.65
N SER A 150 -3.93 0.67 -17.95
CA SER A 150 -3.04 -0.17 -18.78
C SER A 150 -2.77 -1.56 -18.19
N VAL A 151 -3.00 -1.76 -16.89
CA VAL A 151 -2.92 -3.10 -16.28
C VAL A 151 -4.00 -4.05 -16.80
N LEU A 152 -5.10 -3.54 -17.33
CA LEU A 152 -6.16 -4.35 -17.95
C LEU A 152 -5.85 -4.68 -19.42
N PRO A 153 -6.35 -5.81 -19.96
CA PRO A 153 -6.21 -6.13 -21.38
C PRO A 153 -6.86 -5.11 -22.31
N ASP A 154 -6.20 -4.76 -23.42
CA ASP A 154 -6.71 -3.75 -24.37
C ASP A 154 -8.09 -4.11 -24.95
N ARG A 155 -8.36 -5.41 -25.16
CA ARG A 155 -9.68 -5.93 -25.56
C ARG A 155 -10.82 -5.56 -24.59
N TRP A 156 -10.52 -5.40 -23.29
CA TRP A 156 -11.52 -4.99 -22.29
C TRP A 156 -11.64 -3.47 -22.23
N LEU A 157 -10.57 -2.76 -22.57
CA LEU A 157 -10.54 -1.30 -22.55
C LEU A 157 -11.19 -0.68 -23.78
N GLU A 158 -11.16 -1.34 -24.94
CA GLU A 158 -11.77 -0.83 -26.17
C GLU A 158 -13.20 -0.26 -25.99
N PRO A 159 -14.19 -1.00 -25.45
CA PRO A 159 -15.53 -0.47 -25.25
C PRO A 159 -15.55 0.70 -24.24
N ILE A 160 -14.70 0.68 -23.22
CA ILE A 160 -14.59 1.73 -22.20
C ILE A 160 -14.06 3.04 -22.82
N TYR A 161 -13.10 2.93 -23.74
CA TYR A 161 -12.54 4.06 -24.45
C TYR A 161 -13.52 4.62 -25.47
N ARG A 162 -14.20 3.76 -26.25
CA ARG A 162 -15.20 4.17 -27.25
C ARG A 162 -16.42 4.87 -26.64
N THR A 163 -16.87 4.42 -25.47
CA THR A 163 -18.02 5.02 -24.75
C THR A 163 -17.61 6.11 -23.75
N ASN A 164 -16.33 6.50 -23.72
CA ASN A 164 -15.76 7.49 -22.80
C ASN A 164 -16.06 7.22 -21.30
N MET A 165 -16.15 5.94 -20.90
CA MET A 165 -16.43 5.51 -19.52
C MET A 165 -15.18 5.44 -18.62
N ARG A 166 -14.00 5.80 -19.15
CA ARG A 166 -12.69 5.68 -18.47
C ARG A 166 -12.69 6.22 -17.05
N THR A 167 -13.23 7.42 -16.83
CA THR A 167 -13.28 8.05 -15.51
C THR A 167 -14.15 7.26 -14.54
N LYS A 168 -15.33 6.80 -15.00
CA LYS A 168 -16.23 5.98 -14.18
C LYS A 168 -15.59 4.66 -13.77
N VAL A 169 -14.89 3.99 -14.70
CA VAL A 169 -14.17 2.75 -14.41
C VAL A 169 -13.05 2.97 -13.40
N CYS A 170 -12.27 4.04 -13.55
CA CYS A 170 -11.24 4.36 -12.56
C CYS A 170 -11.82 4.70 -11.19
N LEU A 171 -12.93 5.47 -11.11
CA LEU A 171 -13.61 5.69 -9.85
C LEU A 171 -14.14 4.38 -9.24
N GLY A 172 -14.64 3.46 -10.07
CA GLY A 172 -15.04 2.11 -9.65
C GLY A 172 -13.87 1.29 -9.09
N LEU A 173 -12.70 1.32 -9.73
CA LEU A 173 -11.49 0.66 -9.23
C LEU A 173 -11.00 1.27 -7.91
N ALA A 174 -11.02 2.60 -7.79
CA ALA A 174 -10.69 3.29 -6.55
C ALA A 174 -11.68 2.93 -5.42
N ALA A 175 -12.99 2.90 -5.72
CA ALA A 175 -14.01 2.48 -4.79
C ALA A 175 -13.82 1.02 -4.34
N LEU A 176 -13.52 0.11 -5.28
CA LEU A 176 -13.22 -1.30 -4.96
C LEU A 176 -11.98 -1.44 -4.05
N ALA A 177 -10.99 -0.56 -4.18
CA ALA A 177 -9.83 -0.57 -3.31
C ALA A 177 -10.10 0.00 -1.91
N ILE A 178 -10.93 1.05 -1.82
CA ILE A 178 -11.11 1.84 -0.57
C ILE A 178 -12.30 1.34 0.26
N LEU A 179 -13.43 1.04 -0.37
CA LEU A 179 -14.66 0.72 0.35
C LEU A 179 -14.54 -0.54 1.23
N PRO A 180 -13.89 -1.65 0.80
CA PRO A 180 -13.79 -2.83 1.65
C PRO A 180 -13.08 -2.55 2.98
N ILE A 181 -11.93 -1.88 2.96
CA ILE A 181 -11.18 -1.52 4.17
C ILE A 181 -11.89 -0.43 4.98
N GLY A 182 -12.54 0.52 4.30
CA GLY A 182 -13.29 1.59 4.93
C GLY A 182 -14.52 1.08 5.69
N PHE A 183 -15.26 0.13 5.11
CA PHE A 183 -16.38 -0.51 5.80
C PHE A 183 -15.91 -1.44 6.90
N ASP A 184 -14.94 -2.31 6.64
CA ASP A 184 -14.42 -3.25 7.63
C ASP A 184 -13.84 -2.54 8.86
N GLY A 185 -12.94 -1.57 8.66
CA GLY A 185 -12.39 -0.76 9.76
C GLY A 185 -13.41 0.20 10.36
N GLY A 186 -14.19 0.88 9.53
CA GLY A 186 -15.14 1.90 9.99
C GLY A 186 -16.32 1.34 10.78
N ILE A 187 -16.88 0.20 10.38
CA ILE A 187 -17.95 -0.47 11.13
C ILE A 187 -17.42 -0.98 12.46
N GLN A 188 -16.21 -1.56 12.48
CA GLN A 188 -15.55 -1.99 13.72
C GLN A 188 -15.33 -0.81 14.69
N MET A 189 -15.03 0.40 14.19
CA MET A 189 -14.89 1.58 15.05
C MET A 189 -16.21 2.08 15.66
N LEU A 190 -17.35 1.75 15.07
CA LEU A 190 -18.67 2.30 15.45
C LEU A 190 -19.58 1.28 16.15
N THR A 191 -19.21 0.00 16.16
CA THR A 191 -20.08 -1.08 16.63
C THR A 191 -19.29 -2.13 17.42
N SER A 192 -19.96 -3.15 17.95
CA SER A 192 -19.33 -4.31 18.58
C SER A 192 -18.80 -5.35 17.58
N TYR A 193 -18.91 -5.07 16.27
CA TYR A 193 -18.36 -5.93 15.24
C TYR A 193 -16.84 -5.97 15.30
N GLU A 194 -16.27 -7.17 15.32
CA GLU A 194 -14.83 -7.38 15.25
C GLU A 194 -14.46 -8.06 13.94
N SER A 195 -13.52 -7.46 13.20
CA SER A 195 -13.02 -8.05 11.96
C SER A 195 -12.27 -9.36 12.24
N THR A 196 -12.28 -10.27 11.28
CA THR A 196 -11.49 -11.50 11.35
C THR A 196 -10.15 -11.30 10.65
N ASN A 197 -9.12 -12.06 11.04
CA ASN A 197 -7.81 -11.95 10.39
C ASN A 197 -7.87 -12.18 8.87
N SER A 198 -8.70 -13.11 8.39
CA SER A 198 -8.92 -13.33 6.96
C SER A 198 -9.53 -12.12 6.26
N LEU A 199 -10.52 -11.48 6.89
CA LEU A 199 -11.13 -10.28 6.32
C LEU A 199 -10.17 -9.09 6.34
N ARG A 200 -9.42 -8.89 7.43
CA ARG A 200 -8.36 -7.86 7.54
C ARG A 200 -7.34 -8.01 6.42
N LEU A 201 -6.89 -9.23 6.16
CA LEU A 201 -5.94 -9.54 5.09
C LEU A 201 -6.52 -9.17 3.72
N LEU A 202 -7.77 -9.58 3.46
CA LEU A 202 -8.44 -9.36 2.17
C LEU A 202 -8.71 -7.87 1.91
N THR A 203 -9.28 -7.15 2.87
CA THR A 203 -9.60 -5.72 2.75
C THR A 203 -8.32 -4.89 2.63
N GLY A 204 -7.28 -5.24 3.40
CA GLY A 204 -5.94 -4.69 3.26
C GLY A 204 -5.36 -4.92 1.87
N ALA A 205 -5.46 -6.13 1.31
CA ALA A 205 -4.93 -6.45 -0.01
C ALA A 205 -5.60 -5.64 -1.15
N PHE A 206 -6.92 -5.45 -1.11
CA PHE A 206 -7.60 -4.59 -2.07
C PHE A 206 -7.11 -3.14 -1.99
N PHE A 207 -6.98 -2.61 -0.77
CA PHE A 207 -6.49 -1.25 -0.56
C PHE A 207 -5.05 -1.07 -1.05
N GLY A 208 -4.16 -1.97 -0.65
CA GLY A 208 -2.76 -1.99 -1.06
C GLY A 208 -2.57 -2.08 -2.57
N ALA A 209 -3.34 -2.96 -3.23
CA ALA A 209 -3.31 -3.07 -4.69
C ALA A 209 -3.76 -1.76 -5.36
N GLY A 210 -4.84 -1.15 -4.89
CA GLY A 210 -5.36 0.10 -5.45
C GLY A 210 -4.41 1.28 -5.28
N ILE A 211 -3.91 1.53 -4.06
CA ILE A 211 -2.99 2.65 -3.81
C ILE A 211 -1.68 2.48 -4.59
N CYS A 212 -1.17 1.25 -4.69
CA CYS A 212 0.02 0.94 -5.47
C CYS A 212 -0.20 1.18 -6.97
N LEU A 213 -1.37 0.79 -7.51
CA LEU A 213 -1.72 1.05 -8.91
C LEU A 213 -1.65 2.54 -9.25
N TYR A 214 -2.27 3.39 -8.43
CA TYR A 214 -2.27 4.84 -8.67
C TYR A 214 -0.90 5.47 -8.45
N PHE A 215 -0.14 5.02 -7.46
CA PHE A 215 1.25 5.45 -7.25
C PHE A 215 2.12 5.14 -8.48
N LEU A 216 2.10 3.90 -8.97
CA LEU A 216 2.87 3.47 -10.15
C LEU A 216 2.43 4.20 -11.41
N ALA A 217 1.13 4.40 -11.58
CA ALA A 217 0.59 5.17 -12.69
C ALA A 217 1.04 6.64 -12.65
N GLY A 218 0.99 7.30 -11.49
CA GLY A 218 1.47 8.66 -11.30
C GLY A 218 2.97 8.81 -11.59
N MET A 219 3.77 7.85 -11.14
CA MET A 219 5.21 7.82 -11.41
C MET A 219 5.55 7.55 -12.87
N SER A 220 4.64 6.95 -13.64
CA SER A 220 4.86 6.49 -15.01
C SER A 220 4.24 7.40 -16.08
N ALA A 221 3.16 8.12 -15.74
CA ALA A 221 2.46 9.03 -16.64
C ALA A 221 3.31 10.27 -16.92
N ARG A 222 4.08 10.25 -18.01
CA ARG A 222 5.01 11.33 -18.38
C ARG A 222 4.82 11.76 -19.84
N PRO A 223 4.35 12.99 -20.10
CA PRO A 223 4.27 13.56 -21.45
C PRO A 223 5.62 13.64 -22.19
N SER A 224 6.73 13.79 -21.45
CA SER A 224 8.07 13.93 -22.02
C SER A 224 8.54 12.68 -22.79
N GLU A 225 8.05 11.50 -22.42
CA GLU A 225 8.37 10.23 -23.11
C GLU A 225 7.68 10.13 -24.49
N HIS A 226 6.74 11.04 -24.76
CA HIS A 226 5.98 11.14 -26.01
C HIS A 226 6.30 12.44 -26.77
N GLY A 227 7.48 13.04 -26.51
CA GLY A 227 7.88 14.29 -27.16
C GLY A 227 6.95 15.48 -26.88
N HIS A 228 6.15 15.43 -25.80
CA HIS A 228 5.09 16.39 -25.53
C HIS A 228 4.03 16.50 -26.65
N ASP A 229 3.91 15.47 -27.49
CA ASP A 229 2.84 15.32 -28.47
C ASP A 229 1.84 14.25 -28.02
N PRO A 230 0.60 14.64 -27.65
CA PRO A 230 -0.40 13.69 -27.17
C PRO A 230 -0.90 12.75 -28.29
N SER A 231 -0.65 13.06 -29.57
CA SER A 231 -1.00 12.19 -30.70
C SER A 231 -0.11 10.95 -30.80
N MET A 232 1.08 10.99 -30.20
CA MET A 232 2.05 9.88 -30.15
C MET A 232 1.71 8.81 -29.11
N VAL A 233 0.61 8.98 -28.38
CA VAL A 233 0.21 8.07 -27.29
C VAL A 233 -0.68 6.96 -27.83
N ASP A 234 -0.21 5.72 -27.68
CA ASP A 234 -1.02 4.53 -28.00
C ASP A 234 -2.12 4.28 -26.95
N LEU A 235 -3.37 4.55 -27.35
CA LEU A 235 -4.56 4.19 -26.58
C LEU A 235 -5.24 2.95 -27.17
N PRO A 236 -6.03 2.21 -26.35
CA PRO A 236 -6.87 1.13 -26.85
C PRO A 236 -7.77 1.57 -28.01
N ALA A 237 -8.12 0.64 -28.88
CA ALA A 237 -8.95 0.85 -30.07
C ALA A 237 -8.34 1.76 -31.16
N GLY A 238 -7.01 1.95 -31.16
CA GLY A 238 -6.31 2.80 -32.14
C GLY A 238 -6.65 4.29 -32.01
N LEU A 239 -7.12 4.70 -30.83
CA LEU A 239 -7.47 6.09 -30.54
C LEU A 239 -6.20 6.87 -30.21
N SER A 240 -6.21 8.17 -30.52
CA SER A 240 -5.18 9.12 -30.13
C SER A 240 -5.79 10.37 -29.51
N PHE A 241 -5.03 11.05 -28.66
CA PHE A 241 -5.47 12.34 -28.14
C PHE A 241 -5.34 13.39 -29.25
N ARG A 242 -6.39 14.20 -29.46
CA ARG A 242 -6.35 15.37 -30.35
C ARG A 242 -6.40 16.64 -29.53
N ARG A 243 -5.61 17.64 -29.92
CA ARG A 243 -5.81 19.01 -29.43
C ARG A 243 -7.14 19.54 -30.00
N PRO A 244 -7.89 20.37 -29.27
CA PRO A 244 -8.97 21.15 -29.88
C PRO A 244 -8.37 21.91 -31.06
N LEU A 245 -9.02 21.88 -32.22
CA LEU A 245 -8.64 22.75 -33.32
C LEU A 245 -8.76 24.20 -32.82
N SER A 246 -7.71 25.00 -32.97
CA SER A 246 -7.73 26.42 -32.64
C SER A 246 -8.66 27.15 -33.64
N GLY A 247 -9.96 27.07 -33.39
CA GLY A 247 -10.99 27.80 -34.11
C GLY A 247 -11.55 28.89 -33.22
N HIS A 248 -10.78 29.95 -33.03
CA HIS A 248 -11.21 31.34 -32.76
C HIS A 248 -9.95 32.20 -32.92
N GLN A 249 -9.59 32.47 -34.18
CA GLN A 249 -9.11 33.81 -34.49
C GLN A 249 -10.38 34.67 -34.46
N GLU A 250 -10.55 35.43 -33.37
CA GLU A 250 -11.49 36.54 -33.36
C GLU A 250 -10.99 37.56 -34.40
N GLU A 251 -11.75 37.73 -35.48
CA GLU A 251 -11.76 38.98 -36.27
C GLU A 251 -12.59 40.03 -35.54
#